data_AF-A0A1G7BP27-F1
#
_entry.id   AF-A0A1G7BP27-F1
#
_cell.length_a   1.000
_cell.length_b   1.000
_cell.length_c   1.000
_cell.angle_alpha   90.00
_cell.angle_beta   90.00
_cell.angle_gamma   90.00
#
_symmetry.space_group_name_H-M   'P 1'
#
loop_
_entity.id
_entity.type
_entity.pdbx_description
1 polymer ?
#
loop_
_entity_poly.entity_id
_entity_poly.type
_entity_poly.pdbx_seq_one_letter_code
_entity_poly.pdbx_strand_id
1 'polypeptide(L)'
;MNESLFKKIENKTGVSMDELFALANAIQHANFQDERQVRKIIRKVGKLAKKDVSKQLEDQIAESILKNGNSLNVGDIQRMIDKNG
;
A
#
# COMPACT_ATOMS: atom_id res chain seq x y z
N MET A 1 13.56 -9.83 -9.00
CA MET A 1 12.55 -9.11 -8.19
C MET A 1 12.06 -10.06 -7.12
N ASN A 2 12.03 -9.65 -5.85
CA ASN A 2 12.05 -10.55 -4.68
C ASN A 2 10.72 -11.30 -4.45
N GLU A 3 10.59 -12.54 -4.93
CA GLU A 3 9.45 -13.44 -4.66
C GLU A 3 9.09 -13.56 -3.17
N SER A 4 10.10 -13.46 -2.29
CA SER A 4 9.92 -13.52 -0.83
C SER A 4 9.01 -12.39 -0.29
N LEU A 5 9.08 -11.21 -0.90
CA LEU A 5 8.32 -10.04 -0.51
C LEU A 5 6.83 -10.21 -0.90
N PHE A 6 6.60 -10.71 -2.11
CA PHE A 6 5.26 -11.05 -2.62
C PHE A 6 4.60 -12.15 -1.78
N LYS A 7 5.31 -13.25 -1.51
CA LYS A 7 4.79 -14.36 -0.68
C LYS A 7 4.41 -13.91 0.73
N LYS A 8 5.18 -13.00 1.34
CA LYS A 8 4.86 -12.45 2.67
C LYS A 8 3.57 -11.61 2.64
N ILE A 9 3.35 -10.84 1.58
CA ILE A 9 2.13 -10.03 1.42
C ILE A 9 0.92 -10.94 1.18
N GLU A 10 1.05 -11.91 0.27
CA GLU A 10 0.02 -12.89 -0.03
C GLU A 10 -0.38 -13.66 1.23
N ASN A 11 0.58 -14.20 2.00
CA ASN A 11 0.29 -14.93 3.23
C ASN A 11 -0.38 -14.06 4.32
N LYS A 12 -0.07 -12.76 4.39
CA LYS A 12 -0.62 -11.86 5.41
C LYS A 12 -1.98 -11.25 5.03
N THR A 13 -2.22 -11.06 3.74
CA THR A 13 -3.37 -10.29 3.24
C THR A 13 -4.33 -11.13 2.40
N GLY A 14 -3.90 -12.29 1.91
CA GLY A 14 -4.65 -13.11 0.97
C GLY A 14 -4.73 -12.53 -0.44
N VAL A 15 -3.99 -11.46 -0.73
CA VAL A 15 -3.94 -10.83 -2.06
C VAL A 15 -2.98 -11.60 -2.96
N SER A 16 -3.48 -12.05 -4.10
CA SER A 16 -2.69 -12.77 -5.08
C SER A 16 -1.68 -11.86 -5.78
N MET A 17 -0.64 -12.47 -6.37
CA MET A 17 0.39 -11.73 -7.11
C MET A 17 -0.21 -10.91 -8.26
N ASP A 18 -1.18 -11.46 -8.99
CA ASP A 18 -1.85 -10.78 -10.10
C ASP A 18 -2.65 -9.54 -9.64
N GLU A 19 -3.39 -9.67 -8.54
CA GLU A 19 -4.11 -8.55 -7.93
C GLU A 19 -3.14 -7.48 -7.43
N LEU A 20 -2.00 -7.88 -6.86
CA LEU A 20 -0.99 -6.95 -6.39
C LEU A 20 -0.35 -6.17 -7.55
N PHE A 21 -0.08 -6.80 -8.69
CA PHE A 21 0.40 -6.12 -9.89
C PHE A 21 -0.65 -5.19 -10.49
N ALA A 22 -1.91 -5.62 -10.55
CA ALA A 22 -3.01 -4.77 -11.01
C ALA A 22 -3.17 -3.52 -10.13
N LEU A 23 -3.02 -3.69 -8.81
CA LEU A 23 -2.99 -2.60 -7.84
C LEU A 23 -1.80 -1.67 -8.07
N ALA A 24 -0.59 -2.21 -8.19
CA ALA A 24 0.61 -1.41 -8.44
C ALA A 24 0.48 -0.57 -9.72
N ASN A 25 0.00 -1.16 -10.81
CA ASN A 25 -0.25 -0.45 -12.08
C ASN A 25 -1.32 0.64 -11.96
N ALA A 26 -2.42 0.36 -11.25
CA ALA A 26 -3.50 1.32 -11.02
C ALA A 26 -3.07 2.52 -10.16
N ILE A 27 -2.05 2.32 -9.32
CA ILE A 27 -1.56 3.29 -8.35
C ILE A 27 -0.32 4.04 -8.86
N GLN A 28 0.47 3.45 -9.76
CA GLN A 28 1.68 4.06 -10.34
C GLN A 28 1.42 5.39 -11.05
N HIS A 29 0.23 5.57 -11.61
CA HIS A 29 -0.20 6.81 -12.28
C HIS A 29 -1.06 7.70 -11.38
N ALA A 30 -1.27 7.31 -10.12
CA ALA A 30 -2.14 8.03 -9.23
C ALA A 30 -1.43 9.23 -8.59
N ASN A 31 -2.18 10.31 -8.38
CA ASN A 31 -1.67 11.50 -7.72
C ASN A 31 -1.76 11.34 -6.20
N PHE A 32 -0.61 11.14 -5.55
CA PHE A 32 -0.48 11.03 -4.09
C PHE A 32 -0.40 12.38 -3.36
N GLN A 33 -0.49 13.49 -4.07
CA GLN A 33 -0.53 14.84 -3.48
C GLN A 33 -1.97 15.31 -3.20
N ASP A 34 -2.99 14.63 -3.73
CA ASP A 34 -4.41 14.93 -3.47
C ASP A 34 -4.99 13.93 -2.47
N GLU A 35 -5.30 14.40 -1.27
CA GLU A 35 -5.95 13.62 -0.19
C GLU A 35 -7.19 12.86 -0.68
N ARG A 36 -7.98 13.46 -1.57
CA ARG A 36 -9.19 12.82 -2.12
C ARG A 36 -8.84 11.63 -3.01
N GLN A 37 -7.75 11.71 -3.76
CA GLN A 37 -7.25 10.58 -4.55
C GLN A 37 -6.63 9.52 -3.65
N VAL A 38 -5.86 9.91 -2.65
CA VAL A 38 -5.26 8.99 -1.67
C VAL A 38 -6.33 8.17 -0.95
N ARG A 39 -7.39 8.81 -0.41
CA ARG A 39 -8.55 8.10 0.18
C ARG A 39 -9.18 7.08 -0.77
N LYS A 40 -9.42 7.48 -2.02
CA LYS A 40 -10.00 6.58 -3.04
C LYS A 40 -9.13 5.34 -3.27
N ILE A 41 -7.81 5.51 -3.31
CA ILE A 41 -6.87 4.40 -3.47
C ILE A 41 -6.92 3.48 -2.25
N ILE A 42 -6.85 4.04 -1.04
CA ILE A 42 -6.89 3.27 0.22
C ILE A 42 -8.13 2.40 0.28
N ARG A 43 -9.32 2.96 -0.03
CA ARG A 43 -10.57 2.20 -0.05
C ARG A 43 -10.58 1.10 -1.10
N LYS A 44 -10.03 1.35 -2.30
CA LYS A 44 -9.94 0.33 -3.36
C LYS A 44 -9.04 -0.82 -2.93
N VAL A 45 -7.87 -0.51 -2.38
CA VAL A 45 -6.90 -1.50 -1.89
C VAL A 45 -7.49 -2.29 -0.72
N GLY A 46 -8.12 -1.64 0.26
CA GLY A 46 -8.76 -2.32 1.39
C GLY A 46 -9.82 -3.32 0.97
N LYS A 47 -10.68 -2.95 0.01
CA LYS A 47 -11.70 -3.85 -0.56
C LYS A 47 -11.08 -5.05 -1.26
N LEU A 48 -10.01 -4.84 -2.03
CA LEU A 48 -9.31 -5.92 -2.72
C LEU A 48 -8.59 -6.86 -1.73
N ALA A 49 -7.98 -6.31 -0.69
CA ALA A 49 -7.36 -7.07 0.38
C ALA A 49 -8.35 -7.68 1.38
N LYS A 50 -9.67 -7.54 1.15
CA LYS A 50 -10.74 -7.97 2.08
C LYS A 50 -10.50 -7.47 3.52
N LYS A 51 -9.97 -6.26 3.65
CA LYS A 51 -9.72 -5.59 4.93
C LYS A 51 -10.68 -4.42 5.07
N ASP A 52 -11.44 -4.42 6.15
CA ASP A 52 -12.26 -3.27 6.53
C ASP A 52 -11.36 -2.12 6.95
N VAL A 53 -11.43 -1.04 6.17
CA VAL A 53 -10.73 0.21 6.48
C VAL A 53 -11.74 1.14 7.15
N SER A 54 -11.60 1.34 8.45
CA SER A 54 -12.38 2.35 9.17
C SER A 54 -11.95 3.75 8.73
N LYS A 55 -12.84 4.75 8.87
CA LYS A 55 -12.49 6.16 8.56
C LYS A 55 -11.21 6.62 9.25
N GLN A 56 -11.05 6.27 10.51
CA GLN A 56 -9.88 6.66 11.30
C GLN A 56 -8.59 6.04 10.74
N LEU A 57 -8.63 4.77 10.32
CA LEU A 57 -7.49 4.11 9.69
C LEU A 57 -7.20 4.71 8.31
N GLU A 58 -8.25 5.03 7.55
CA GLU A 58 -8.13 5.70 6.25
C GLU A 58 -7.44 7.06 6.39
N ASP A 59 -7.85 7.87 7.36
CA ASP A 59 -7.27 9.19 7.61
C ASP A 59 -5.80 9.08 8.07
N GLN A 60 -5.46 8.13 8.94
CA GLN A 60 -4.07 7.89 9.36
C GLN A 60 -3.16 7.48 8.20
N ILE A 61 -3.63 6.59 7.32
CA ILE A 61 -2.87 6.17 6.14
C ILE A 61 -2.73 7.34 5.16
N ALA A 62 -3.81 8.10 4.92
CA ALA A 62 -3.80 9.25 4.03
C ALA A 62 -2.83 10.33 4.52
N GLU A 63 -2.89 10.68 5.81
CA GLU A 63 -1.96 11.63 6.43
C GLU A 63 -0.52 11.15 6.33
N SER A 64 -0.26 9.86 6.58
CA SER A 64 1.08 9.28 6.47
C SER A 64 1.63 9.33 5.05
N ILE A 65 0.79 9.10 4.04
CA ILE A 65 1.17 9.18 2.62
C ILE A 65 1.42 10.64 2.21
N LEU A 66 0.53 11.56 2.57
CA LEU A 66 0.65 12.98 2.24
C LEU A 66 1.87 13.61 2.93
N LYS A 67 2.12 13.25 4.19
CA LYS A 67 3.24 13.75 4.99
C LYS A 67 4.59 13.18 4.53
N ASN A 68 4.61 11.94 4.04
CA ASN A 68 5.82 11.27 3.53
C ASN A 68 5.93 11.26 2.00
N GLY A 69 5.12 12.06 1.30
CA GLY A 69 4.83 11.96 -0.14
C GLY A 69 6.02 12.01 -1.10
N ASN A 70 7.22 12.30 -0.59
CA ASN A 70 8.44 12.43 -1.39
C ASN A 70 9.63 11.52 -0.98
N SER A 71 9.54 10.69 0.08
CA SER A 71 10.74 9.99 0.59
C SER A 71 10.63 8.49 0.83
N LEU A 72 9.50 7.84 0.55
CA LEU A 72 9.41 6.37 0.57
C LEU A 72 10.16 5.78 -0.64
N ASN A 73 11.48 5.74 -0.55
CA ASN A 73 12.32 5.03 -1.50
C ASN A 73 12.27 3.51 -1.21
N VAL A 74 12.61 2.72 -2.22
CA VAL A 74 12.62 1.24 -2.12
C VAL A 74 13.54 0.74 -0.98
N GLY A 75 14.59 1.50 -0.65
CA GLY A 75 15.51 1.17 0.44
C GLY A 75 14.88 1.29 1.83
N ASP A 76 14.02 2.28 2.05
CA ASP A 76 13.32 2.48 3.32
C ASP A 76 12.24 1.41 3.54
N ILE A 77 11.56 0.99 2.46
CA ILE A 77 10.62 -0.14 2.50
C ILE A 77 11.33 -1.44 2.89
N GLN A 78 12.50 -1.71 2.29
CA GLN A 78 13.30 -2.90 2.59
C GLN A 78 13.69 -2.94 4.08
N ARG A 79 14.15 -1.82 4.65
CA ARG A 79 14.53 -1.74 6.08
C ARG A 79 13.37 -1.98 7.03
N MET A 80 12.16 -1.52 6.70
CA MET A 80 10.98 -1.72 7.55
C MET A 80 10.51 -3.17 7.55
N ILE A 81 10.70 -3.88 6.44
CA ILE A 81 10.37 -5.30 6.31
C ILE A 81 11.41 -6.18 7.04
N ASP A 82 12.68 -5.83 6.94
CA ASP A 82 13.77 -6.58 7.58
C ASP A 82 13.82 -6.39 9.10
N LYS A 83 13.42 -5.21 9.61
CA LYS A 83 13.39 -4.94 11.06
C LYS A 83 12.31 -5.70 11.86
N ASN A 84 11.38 -6.38 11.17
CA ASN A 84 10.33 -7.19 11.80
C ASN A 84 10.47 -8.69 11.49
N GLY A 85 11.68 -9.13 11.13
CA GLY A 85 12.07 -10.53 10.96
C GLY A 85 12.68 -11.12 12.22
#